data_AF-A0A2T1CS62-F1
#
_entry.id   AF-A0A2T1CS62-F1
#
_cell.length_a   1.000
_cell.length_b   1.000
_cell.length_c   1.000
_cell.angle_alpha   90.00
_cell.angle_beta   90.00
_cell.angle_gamma   90.00
#
_symmetry.space_group_name_H-M   'P 1'
#
loop_
_entity.id
_entity.type
_entity.pdbx_description
1 polymer ?
#
loop_
_entity_poly.entity_id
_entity_poly.type
_entity_poly.pdbx_seq_one_letter_code
_entity_poly.pdbx_strand_id
1 'polypeptide(L)'
;FLQYFGDDEAREVTGYNLSADYFDIITRRDPKWADIYLFLSTAVSFYQGKPETAIKFIERGTNALSRQNNPQAWIVWRTKGIDELLLLGDIPDSMRSHEMAADWVENTADGPKLAPIFRATAEYLRRDPDSVPVRFTAWSTVYYQTTDKLVRQRAKQALVKLGAQVKKDKDGNESFILPPRK
;
A
#
# COMPACT_ATOMS: atom_id res chain seq x y z
N PHE A 1 -4.33 -4.11 -18.49
CA PHE A 1 -3.86 -4.38 -17.11
C PHE A 1 -4.47 -5.65 -16.53
N LEU A 2 -5.79 -5.77 -16.37
CA LEU A 2 -6.41 -6.95 -15.72
C LEU A 2 -6.00 -8.30 -16.36
N GLN A 3 -5.96 -8.38 -17.69
CA GLN A 3 -5.45 -9.56 -18.39
C GLN A 3 -3.99 -9.83 -18.04
N TYR A 4 -3.11 -8.83 -18.17
CA TYR A 4 -1.70 -8.95 -17.76
C TYR A 4 -1.52 -9.38 -16.28
N PHE A 5 -2.33 -8.86 -15.37
CA PHE A 5 -2.21 -9.17 -13.94
C PHE A 5 -2.77 -10.54 -13.55
N GLY A 6 -3.81 -11.01 -14.26
CA GLY A 6 -4.47 -12.29 -14.01
C GLY A 6 -4.01 -13.46 -14.89
N ASP A 7 -3.12 -13.22 -15.84
CA ASP A 7 -2.56 -14.25 -16.73
C ASP A 7 -1.29 -14.83 -16.11
N ASP A 8 -1.43 -16.00 -15.49
CA ASP A 8 -0.34 -16.68 -14.80
C ASP A 8 0.80 -17.07 -15.76
N GLU A 9 0.48 -17.55 -16.96
CA GLU A 9 1.47 -17.94 -17.98
C GLU A 9 2.28 -16.72 -18.45
N ALA A 10 1.62 -15.59 -18.70
CA ALA A 10 2.32 -14.35 -19.06
C ALA A 10 3.14 -13.78 -17.89
N ARG A 11 2.70 -13.96 -16.63
CA ARG A 11 3.43 -13.54 -15.42
C ARG A 11 4.65 -14.40 -15.14
N GLU A 12 4.66 -15.67 -15.51
CA GLU A 12 5.86 -16.51 -15.40
C GLU A 12 7.01 -15.98 -16.27
N VAL A 13 6.68 -15.37 -17.42
CA VAL A 13 7.67 -14.81 -18.35
C VAL A 13 8.07 -13.38 -18.01
N THR A 14 7.10 -12.53 -17.65
CA THR A 14 7.33 -11.07 -17.52
C THR A 14 7.38 -10.58 -16.07
N GLY A 15 6.96 -11.41 -15.11
CA GLY A 15 6.75 -11.02 -13.72
C GLY A 15 5.76 -9.85 -13.59
N TYR A 16 5.91 -9.07 -12.52
CA TYR A 16 5.10 -7.86 -12.29
C TYR A 16 5.73 -6.58 -12.86
N ASN A 17 6.79 -6.68 -13.66
CA ASN A 17 7.65 -5.53 -14.01
C ASN A 17 6.91 -4.41 -14.76
N LEU A 18 5.86 -4.73 -15.53
CA LEU A 18 5.10 -3.75 -16.31
C LEU A 18 3.97 -3.08 -15.52
N SER A 19 3.69 -3.50 -14.29
CA SER A 19 2.59 -2.95 -13.49
C SER A 19 2.69 -1.44 -13.35
N ALA A 20 3.86 -0.93 -12.96
CA ALA A 20 4.09 0.52 -12.84
C ALA A 20 3.88 1.27 -14.17
N ASP A 21 4.29 0.70 -15.30
CA ASP A 21 4.14 1.34 -16.62
C ASP A 21 2.66 1.43 -17.02
N TYR A 22 1.91 0.35 -16.81
CA TYR A 22 0.45 0.36 -17.02
C TYR A 22 -0.22 1.41 -16.14
N PHE A 23 0.09 1.46 -14.85
CA PHE A 23 -0.54 2.42 -13.94
C PHE A 23 -0.07 3.86 -14.16
N ASP A 24 1.15 4.10 -14.67
CA ASP A 24 1.57 5.44 -15.08
C ASP A 24 0.67 5.96 -16.21
N ILE A 25 0.42 5.12 -17.24
CA ILE A 25 -0.45 5.47 -18.37
C ILE A 25 -1.90 5.66 -17.89
N ILE A 26 -2.43 4.71 -17.13
CA ILE A 26 -3.83 4.72 -16.67
C ILE A 26 -4.10 5.98 -15.84
N THR A 27 -3.27 6.26 -14.82
CA THR A 27 -3.50 7.40 -13.92
C THR A 27 -3.21 8.76 -14.56
N ARG A 28 -2.46 8.82 -15.67
CA ARG A 28 -2.33 10.04 -16.48
C ARG A 28 -3.55 10.28 -17.38
N ARG A 29 -4.12 9.20 -17.92
CA ARG A 29 -5.24 9.28 -18.87
C ARG A 29 -6.57 9.51 -18.16
N ASP A 30 -6.80 8.81 -17.07
CA ASP A 30 -8.00 8.95 -16.26
C ASP A 30 -7.65 8.89 -14.76
N PRO A 31 -7.20 10.00 -14.17
CA PRO A 31 -6.95 10.07 -12.73
C PRO A 31 -8.24 10.00 -11.89
N LYS A 32 -9.44 10.03 -12.48
CA LYS A 32 -10.71 10.03 -11.74
C LYS A 32 -11.32 8.64 -11.57
N TRP A 33 -10.70 7.61 -12.14
CA TRP A 33 -11.11 6.23 -11.95
C TRP A 33 -10.73 5.71 -10.56
N ALA A 34 -11.54 6.02 -9.54
CA ALA A 34 -11.21 5.76 -8.13
C ALA A 34 -10.83 4.30 -7.80
N ASP A 35 -11.56 3.32 -8.35
CA ASP A 35 -11.35 1.90 -8.03
C ASP A 35 -9.99 1.38 -8.50
N ILE A 36 -9.39 2.00 -9.53
CA ILE A 36 -8.13 1.54 -10.12
C ILE A 36 -6.97 1.64 -9.13
N TYR A 37 -7.08 2.54 -8.15
CA TYR A 37 -6.04 2.79 -7.15
C TYR A 37 -5.87 1.62 -6.17
N LEU A 38 -6.92 0.83 -5.92
CA LEU A 38 -6.81 -0.41 -5.14
C LEU A 38 -5.92 -1.45 -5.83
N PHE A 39 -6.12 -1.62 -7.14
CA PHE A 39 -5.28 -2.50 -7.96
C PHE A 39 -3.86 -1.96 -8.08
N LEU A 40 -3.71 -0.64 -8.16
CA LEU A 40 -2.41 0.03 -8.21
C LEU A 40 -1.59 -0.25 -6.96
N SER A 41 -2.15 -0.02 -5.76
CA SER A 41 -1.46 -0.33 -4.49
C SER A 41 -1.04 -1.80 -4.43
N THR A 42 -1.96 -2.71 -4.77
CA THR A 42 -1.65 -4.15 -4.79
C THR A 42 -0.49 -4.47 -5.75
N ALA A 43 -0.59 -4.04 -7.01
CA ALA A 43 0.37 -4.42 -8.04
C ALA A 43 1.73 -3.72 -7.90
N VAL A 44 1.74 -2.44 -7.51
CA VAL A 44 2.95 -1.62 -7.49
C VAL A 44 3.56 -1.56 -6.08
N SER A 45 2.76 -1.30 -5.04
CA SER A 45 3.28 -1.21 -3.67
C SER A 45 3.68 -2.56 -3.13
N PHE A 46 2.81 -3.57 -3.26
CA PHE A 46 3.06 -4.91 -2.72
C PHE A 46 3.84 -5.79 -3.70
N TYR A 47 3.31 -6.09 -4.88
CA TYR A 47 3.93 -7.08 -5.77
C TYR A 47 5.27 -6.62 -6.36
N GLN A 48 5.41 -5.33 -6.68
CA GLN A 48 6.70 -4.77 -7.10
C GLN A 48 7.53 -4.22 -5.94
N GLY A 49 7.00 -4.14 -4.72
CA GLY A 49 7.70 -3.50 -3.60
C GLY A 49 8.09 -2.05 -3.87
N LYS A 50 7.29 -1.29 -4.62
CA LYS A 50 7.57 0.12 -5.03
C LYS A 50 6.56 1.12 -4.45
N PRO A 51 6.41 1.21 -3.11
CA PRO A 51 5.40 2.06 -2.48
C PRO A 51 5.54 3.55 -2.83
N GLU A 52 6.75 4.10 -2.98
CA GLU A 52 6.93 5.52 -3.35
C GLU A 52 6.43 5.80 -4.77
N THR A 53 6.60 4.83 -5.68
CA THR A 53 6.08 4.94 -7.05
C THR A 53 4.56 4.89 -7.04
N ALA A 54 3.98 4.00 -6.23
CA ALA A 54 2.53 3.91 -6.09
C ALA A 54 1.92 5.18 -5.52
N ILE A 55 2.50 5.75 -4.44
CA ILE A 55 2.04 7.01 -3.85
C ILE A 55 2.04 8.13 -4.88
N LYS A 56 3.11 8.28 -5.67
CA LYS A 56 3.17 9.27 -6.75
C LYS A 56 2.02 9.12 -7.76
N PHE A 57 1.59 7.89 -8.04
CA PHE A 57 0.46 7.66 -8.93
C PHE A 57 -0.88 7.91 -8.24
N ILE A 58 -1.04 7.48 -6.99
CA ILE A 58 -2.22 7.71 -6.15
C ILE A 58 -2.48 9.21 -5.98
N GLU A 59 -1.43 10.01 -5.84
CA GLU A 59 -1.53 11.48 -5.73
C GLU A 59 -2.18 12.14 -6.94
N ARG A 60 -2.06 11.55 -8.14
CA ARG A 60 -2.81 12.06 -9.31
C ARG A 60 -4.30 11.98 -9.09
N GLY A 61 -4.76 10.92 -8.43
CA GLY A 61 -6.17 10.73 -8.10
C GLY A 61 -6.62 11.69 -7.02
N THR A 62 -5.88 11.81 -5.92
CA THR A 62 -6.22 12.76 -4.85
C THR A 62 -6.23 14.21 -5.32
N ASN A 63 -5.43 14.56 -6.33
CA ASN A 63 -5.41 15.89 -6.94
C ASN A 63 -6.54 16.14 -7.95
N ALA A 64 -7.06 15.10 -8.61
CA ALA A 64 -8.09 15.23 -9.65
C ALA A 64 -9.52 15.00 -9.14
N LEU A 65 -9.67 14.27 -8.04
CA LEU A 65 -10.95 13.88 -7.47
C LEU A 65 -11.41 14.86 -6.39
N SER A 66 -12.72 14.90 -6.16
CA SER A 66 -13.34 15.59 -5.04
C SER A 66 -14.63 14.90 -4.64
N ARG A 67 -15.12 15.21 -3.43
CA ARG A 67 -16.41 14.71 -2.92
C ARG A 67 -17.58 15.01 -3.86
N GLN A 68 -17.52 16.12 -4.60
CA GLN A 68 -18.59 16.57 -5.49
C GLN A 68 -18.58 15.85 -6.84
N ASN A 69 -17.42 15.41 -7.31
CA ASN A 69 -17.29 14.84 -8.66
C ASN A 69 -17.25 13.31 -8.68
N ASN A 70 -16.99 12.66 -7.54
CA ASN A 70 -17.03 11.22 -7.41
C ASN A 70 -17.29 10.81 -5.94
N PRO A 71 -18.43 10.15 -5.62
CA PRO A 71 -18.75 9.74 -4.25
C PRO A 71 -17.83 8.64 -3.70
N GLN A 72 -17.06 7.96 -4.56
CA GLN A 72 -16.08 6.93 -4.17
C GLN A 72 -14.65 7.49 -4.06
N ALA A 73 -14.46 8.80 -4.19
CA ALA A 73 -13.15 9.42 -4.13
C ALA A 73 -12.39 9.19 -2.81
N TRP A 74 -13.11 8.90 -1.73
CA TRP A 74 -12.51 8.53 -0.43
C TRP A 74 -11.66 7.25 -0.50
N ILE A 75 -11.93 6.34 -1.47
CA ILE A 75 -11.15 5.12 -1.68
C ILE A 75 -9.68 5.47 -1.94
N VAL A 76 -9.43 6.50 -2.75
CA VAL A 76 -8.08 6.90 -3.15
C VAL A 76 -7.27 7.38 -1.95
N TRP A 77 -7.87 8.20 -1.09
CA TRP A 77 -7.26 8.64 0.17
C TRP A 77 -7.05 7.48 1.15
N ARG A 78 -8.04 6.59 1.26
CA ARG A 78 -7.93 5.40 2.11
C ARG A 78 -6.78 4.50 1.66
N THR A 79 -6.62 4.29 0.36
CA THR A 79 -5.52 3.51 -0.22
C THR A 79 -4.17 4.19 0.03
N LYS A 80 -4.07 5.51 -0.20
CA LYS A 80 -2.86 6.30 0.09
C LYS A 80 -2.40 6.12 1.54
N GLY A 81 -3.32 6.29 2.49
CA GLY A 81 -3.01 6.19 3.92
C GLY A 81 -2.56 4.80 4.37
N ILE A 82 -3.08 3.74 3.75
CA ILE A 82 -2.63 2.36 4.01
C ILE A 82 -1.19 2.16 3.51
N ASP A 83 -0.87 2.57 2.30
CA ASP A 83 0.47 2.40 1.73
C ASP A 83 1.53 3.23 2.48
N GLU A 84 1.18 4.46 2.85
CA GLU A 84 1.99 5.34 3.70
C GLU A 84 2.30 4.69 5.04
N LEU A 85 1.30 4.10 5.70
CA LEU A 85 1.50 3.41 6.97
C LEU A 85 2.33 2.14 6.82
N LEU A 86 1.86 1.21 5.98
CA LEU A 86 2.32 -0.16 5.98
C LEU A 86 3.69 -0.33 5.34
N LEU A 87 3.95 0.40 4.25
CA LEU A 87 5.15 0.19 3.45
C LEU A 87 6.16 1.33 3.61
N LEU A 88 5.70 2.58 3.74
CA LEU A 88 6.62 3.72 3.98
C LEU A 88 6.89 3.96 5.47
N GLY A 89 5.92 3.67 6.34
CA GLY A 89 5.98 4.07 7.75
C GLY A 89 5.86 5.57 7.96
N ASP A 90 5.24 6.27 7.00
CA ASP A 90 4.97 7.69 7.08
C ASP A 90 3.70 7.92 7.90
N ILE A 91 3.88 7.97 9.22
CA ILE A 91 2.77 8.16 10.16
C ILE A 91 2.06 9.52 9.94
N PRO A 92 2.76 10.65 9.82
CA PRO A 92 2.10 11.94 9.59
C PRO A 92 1.27 11.98 8.31
N ASP A 93 1.76 11.45 7.19
CA ASP A 93 0.98 11.42 5.96
C ASP A 93 -0.18 10.42 6.02
N SER A 94 0.04 9.23 6.61
CA SER A 94 -1.03 8.25 6.79
C SER A 94 -2.19 8.80 7.62
N MET A 95 -1.89 9.52 8.71
CA MET A 95 -2.90 10.22 9.51
C MET A 95 -3.72 11.18 8.66
N ARG A 96 -3.05 12.07 7.91
CA ARG A 96 -3.72 13.03 7.02
C ARG A 96 -4.59 12.32 5.98
N SER A 97 -4.07 11.29 5.35
CA SER A 97 -4.80 10.50 4.34
C SER A 97 -6.04 9.82 4.93
N HIS A 98 -5.97 9.32 6.16
CA HIS A 98 -7.13 8.74 6.86
C HIS A 98 -8.17 9.79 7.29
N GLU A 99 -7.75 10.98 7.72
CA GLU A 99 -8.65 12.10 8.00
C GLU A 99 -9.38 12.53 6.72
N MET A 100 -8.64 12.70 5.62
CA MET A 100 -9.23 13.04 4.31
C MET A 100 -10.21 11.97 3.83
N ALA A 101 -9.88 10.69 3.98
CA ALA A 101 -10.79 9.60 3.65
C ALA A 101 -12.08 9.66 4.48
N ALA A 102 -11.99 9.96 5.78
CA ALA A 102 -13.15 10.09 6.65
C ALA A 102 -14.06 11.23 6.21
N ASP A 103 -13.47 12.40 5.95
CA ASP A 103 -14.20 13.58 5.52
C ASP A 103 -14.83 13.42 4.14
N TRP A 104 -14.24 12.57 3.29
CA TRP A 104 -14.74 12.31 1.95
C TRP A 104 -15.84 11.25 1.91
N VAL A 105 -15.84 10.31 2.85
CA VAL A 105 -16.89 9.28 2.93
C VAL A 105 -18.10 9.74 3.74
N GLU A 106 -17.97 10.73 4.63
CA GLU A 106 -19.00 11.13 5.60
C GLU A 106 -20.40 11.36 5.02
N ASN A 107 -20.51 12.01 3.86
CA ASN A 107 -21.79 12.32 3.21
C ASN A 107 -22.22 11.31 2.14
N THR A 108 -21.66 10.09 2.18
CA THR A 108 -22.01 8.99 1.29
C THR A 108 -22.90 7.97 2.01
N ALA A 109 -23.46 7.02 1.26
CA ALA A 109 -24.21 5.90 1.86
C ALA A 109 -23.38 5.08 2.86
N ASP A 110 -22.07 5.01 2.66
CA ASP A 110 -21.14 4.28 3.53
C ASP A 110 -20.60 5.12 4.70
N GLY A 111 -20.85 6.43 4.68
CA GLY A 111 -20.34 7.40 5.65
C GLY A 111 -20.56 7.01 7.12
N PRO A 112 -21.80 6.67 7.53
CA PRO A 112 -22.09 6.27 8.91
C PRO A 112 -21.26 5.08 9.41
N LYS A 113 -20.81 4.21 8.50
CA LYS A 113 -20.00 3.03 8.83
C LYS A 113 -18.50 3.34 8.77
N LEU A 114 -18.07 4.03 7.72
CA LEU A 114 -16.65 4.15 7.37
C LEU A 114 -15.97 5.37 7.99
N ALA A 115 -16.64 6.53 8.06
CA ALA A 115 -16.03 7.76 8.58
C ALA A 115 -15.50 7.59 10.03
N PRO A 116 -16.24 6.96 10.97
CA PRO A 116 -15.73 6.72 12.32
C PRO A 116 -14.49 5.82 12.35
N ILE A 117 -14.43 4.79 11.49
CA ILE A 117 -13.29 3.88 11.41
C ILE A 117 -12.04 4.62 10.95
N PHE A 118 -12.19 5.47 9.93
CA PHE A 118 -11.07 6.22 9.36
C PHE A 118 -10.53 7.27 10.34
N ARG A 119 -11.41 8.01 11.03
CA ARG A 119 -11.02 8.92 12.12
C ARG A 119 -10.34 8.19 13.26
N ALA A 120 -10.91 7.08 13.71
CA ALA A 120 -10.31 6.27 14.76
C ALA A 120 -8.92 5.75 14.39
N THR A 121 -8.69 5.45 13.10
CA THR A 121 -7.34 5.06 12.62
C THR A 121 -6.36 6.22 12.77
N ALA A 122 -6.72 7.43 12.33
CA ALA A 122 -5.86 8.61 12.48
C ALA A 122 -5.60 8.95 13.96
N GLU A 123 -6.62 8.87 14.82
CA GLU A 123 -6.47 9.09 16.26
C GLU A 123 -5.59 8.02 16.94
N TYR A 124 -5.71 6.77 16.52
CA TYR A 124 -4.84 5.70 17.00
C TYR A 124 -3.38 6.01 16.67
N LEU A 125 -3.09 6.35 15.40
CA LEU A 125 -1.75 6.71 14.96
C LEU A 125 -1.19 7.96 15.67
N ARG A 126 -2.06 8.91 16.03
CA ARG A 126 -1.68 10.10 16.82
C ARG A 126 -1.23 9.72 18.24
N ARG A 127 -1.90 8.76 18.85
CA ARG A 127 -1.64 8.32 20.23
C ARG A 127 -0.49 7.32 20.33
N ASP A 128 -0.43 6.40 19.38
CA ASP A 128 0.52 5.31 19.31
C ASP A 128 1.11 5.26 17.89
N PRO A 129 2.21 6.00 17.65
CA PRO A 129 2.84 6.04 16.34
C PRO A 129 3.64 4.77 16.04
N ASP A 130 3.73 3.83 16.98
CA ASP A 130 4.50 2.61 16.80
C ASP A 130 3.79 1.60 15.90
N SER A 131 4.02 1.77 14.61
CA SER A 131 3.52 0.91 13.54
C SER A 131 4.42 -0.27 13.20
N VAL A 132 5.51 -0.51 13.94
CA VAL A 132 6.48 -1.56 13.56
C VAL A 132 5.86 -2.97 13.44
N PRO A 133 4.88 -3.43 14.25
CA PRO A 133 4.36 -4.80 14.09
C PRO A 133 3.55 -4.95 12.81
N VAL A 134 2.70 -3.97 12.49
CA VAL A 134 1.87 -4.00 11.27
C VAL A 134 2.71 -3.82 10.01
N ARG A 135 3.75 -2.98 10.07
CA ARG A 135 4.72 -2.81 8.97
C ARG A 135 5.55 -4.06 8.74
N PHE A 136 5.94 -4.74 9.81
CA PHE A 136 6.64 -6.02 9.71
C PHE A 136 5.79 -7.07 9.02
N THR A 137 4.49 -7.17 9.36
CA THR A 137 3.56 -8.05 8.66
C THR A 137 3.45 -7.68 7.18
N ALA A 138 3.30 -6.39 6.86
CA ALA A 138 3.18 -5.93 5.47
C ALA A 138 4.43 -6.26 4.63
N TRP A 139 5.63 -5.94 5.13
CA TRP A 139 6.88 -6.25 4.43
C TRP A 139 7.19 -7.75 4.39
N SER A 140 6.72 -8.52 5.38
CA SER A 140 6.80 -9.99 5.34
C SER A 140 5.95 -10.54 4.20
N THR A 141 4.73 -10.04 4.02
CA THR A 141 3.87 -10.40 2.88
C THR A 141 4.58 -10.15 1.55
N VAL A 142 5.18 -8.96 1.36
CA VAL A 142 5.95 -8.64 0.15
C VAL A 142 7.11 -9.63 -0.05
N TYR A 143 7.87 -9.92 1.02
CA TYR A 143 9.01 -10.83 0.95
C TYR A 143 8.62 -12.25 0.55
N TYR A 144 7.56 -12.81 1.15
CA TYR A 144 7.17 -14.20 0.94
C TYR A 144 6.37 -14.42 -0.34
N GLN A 145 5.64 -13.42 -0.82
CA GLN A 145 4.81 -13.54 -2.03
C GLN A 145 5.58 -13.30 -3.34
N THR A 146 6.73 -12.62 -3.29
CA THR A 146 7.46 -12.28 -4.52
C THR A 146 8.45 -13.37 -4.94
N THR A 147 8.53 -13.66 -6.24
CA THR A 147 9.61 -14.46 -6.84
C THR A 147 10.75 -13.59 -7.38
N ASP A 148 10.57 -12.27 -7.43
CA ASP A 148 11.57 -11.32 -7.92
C ASP A 148 12.67 -11.07 -6.85
N LYS A 149 13.93 -11.27 -7.26
CA LYS A 149 15.09 -11.15 -6.35
C LYS A 149 15.30 -9.72 -5.85
N LEU A 150 15.05 -8.70 -6.67
CA LEU A 150 15.21 -7.30 -6.29
C LEU A 150 14.11 -6.89 -5.31
N VAL A 151 12.86 -7.28 -5.56
CA VAL A 151 11.74 -7.03 -4.65
C VAL A 151 11.98 -7.73 -3.32
N ARG A 152 12.41 -8.99 -3.35
CA ARG A 152 12.75 -9.78 -2.16
C ARG A 152 13.87 -9.13 -1.34
N GLN A 153 14.94 -8.68 -2.00
CA GLN A 153 16.05 -8.00 -1.34
C GLN A 153 15.62 -6.68 -0.70
N ARG A 154 14.76 -5.91 -1.37
CA ARG A 154 14.20 -4.68 -0.82
C ARG A 154 13.32 -4.94 0.40
N ALA A 155 12.43 -5.93 0.33
CA ALA A 155 11.58 -6.30 1.45
C ALA A 155 12.39 -6.76 2.66
N LYS A 156 13.46 -7.53 2.42
CA LYS A 156 14.44 -7.89 3.45
C LYS A 156 15.08 -6.67 4.11
N GLN A 157 15.54 -5.69 3.33
CA GLN A 157 16.12 -4.46 3.87
C GLN A 157 15.11 -3.69 4.73
N ALA A 158 13.85 -3.62 4.30
CA ALA A 158 12.79 -3.00 5.07
C ALA A 158 12.52 -3.73 6.40
N LEU A 159 12.44 -5.07 6.39
CA LEU A 159 12.28 -5.89 7.59
C LEU A 159 13.43 -5.69 8.58
N VAL A 160 14.68 -5.69 8.10
CA VAL A 160 15.87 -5.46 8.95
C VAL A 160 15.84 -4.04 9.53
N LYS A 161 15.43 -3.03 8.76
CA LYS A 161 15.28 -1.65 9.25
C LYS A 161 14.21 -1.51 10.34
N LEU A 162 13.21 -2.38 10.34
CA LEU A 162 12.20 -2.49 11.41
C LEU A 162 12.73 -3.21 12.67
N GLY A 163 13.99 -3.65 12.67
CA GLY A 163 14.61 -4.38 13.78
C GLY A 163 14.42 -5.89 13.71
N ALA A 164 13.93 -6.44 12.58
CA ALA A 164 13.81 -7.87 12.43
C ALA A 164 15.19 -8.55 12.34
N GLN A 165 15.33 -9.66 13.06
CA GLN A 165 16.50 -10.53 12.96
C GLN A 165 16.28 -11.55 11.85
N VAL A 166 17.29 -11.73 11.00
CA VAL A 166 17.29 -12.74 9.94
C VAL A 166 17.80 -14.06 10.51
N LYS A 167 16.99 -15.11 10.40
CA LYS A 167 17.39 -16.49 10.68
C LYS A 167 17.43 -17.28 9.38
N LYS A 168 18.43 -18.14 9.25
CA LYS A 168 18.54 -19.09 8.14
C LYS A 168 18.31 -20.49 8.65
N ASP A 169 17.50 -21.26 7.95
CA ASP A 169 17.40 -22.70 8.19
C ASP A 169 18.56 -23.45 7.50
N LYS A 170 18.53 -24.79 7.61
CA LYS A 170 19.57 -25.67 7.05
C LYS A 170 19.58 -25.67 5.51
N ASP A 171 18.47 -25.33 4.88
CA ASP A 171 18.29 -25.28 3.43
C ASP A 171 18.60 -23.88 2.86
N GLY A 172 18.94 -22.93 3.74
CA GLY A 172 19.27 -21.56 3.38
C GLY A 172 18.06 -20.63 3.24
N ASN A 173 16.85 -21.09 3.59
CA ASN A 173 15.67 -20.24 3.59
C ASN A 173 15.75 -19.24 4.74
N GLU A 174 15.45 -17.98 4.42
CA GLU A 174 15.45 -16.89 5.40
C GLU A 174 14.06 -16.73 6.03
N SER A 175 14.05 -16.59 7.35
CA SER A 175 12.90 -16.17 8.15
C SER A 175 13.25 -14.94 8.97
N PHE A 176 12.23 -14.17 9.32
CA PHE A 176 12.38 -12.89 10.02
C PHE A 176 11.60 -12.93 11.32
N ILE A 177 12.21 -12.42 12.40
CA ILE A 177 11.58 -12.36 13.72
C ILE A 177 11.82 -10.97 14.30
N LEU A 178 10.75 -10.31 14.76
CA LEU A 178 10.87 -9.14 15.60
C LEU A 178 11.25 -9.59 17.02
N PRO A 179 12.37 -9.11 17.58
CA PRO A 179 12.68 -9.37 18.99
C PRO A 179 11.63 -8.72 19.91
N PRO A 180 11.45 -9.24 21.14
CA PRO A 180 10.58 -8.62 22.13
C PRO A 180 10.99 -7.16 22.34
N ARG A 181 10.00 -6.26 22.40
CA ARG A 181 10.25 -4.87 22.76
C ARG A 181 10.60 -4.79 24.25
N LYS A 182 11.62 -4.00 24.56
CA LYS A 182 11.99 -3.66 25.94
C LYS A 182 11.06 -2.58 26.48
#